data_AF-A0A2I3HX55-F1
#
_entry.id   AF-A0A2I3HX55-F1
#
_cell.length_a   1.000
_cell.length_b   1.000
_cell.length_c   1.000
_cell.angle_alpha   90.00
_cell.angle_beta   90.00
_cell.angle_gamma   90.00
#
_symmetry.space_group_name_H-M   'P 1'
#
loop_
_entity.id
_entity.type
_entity.pdbx_description
1 polymer ?
#
loop_
_entity_poly.entity_id
_entity_poly.type
_entity_poly.pdbx_seq_one_letter_code
_entity_poly.pdbx_strand_id
1 'polypeptide(L)'
;MNSLNLIKYVLRMSHLSAWLFGEVTRPPDSKSTKVMKLFSELPLTLRFLGLYRDEHQDFMDEQKRLKKLHGKEKPKKGEGKRAAKRK
;
A
#
# COMPACT_ATOMS: atom_id res chain seq x y z
N MET A 1 -18.95 -2.50 -25.92
CA MET A 1 -18.73 -1.88 -24.59
C MET A 1 -17.60 -0.87 -24.71
N ASN A 2 -17.88 0.42 -24.57
CA ASN A 2 -16.92 1.49 -24.84
C ASN A 2 -15.80 1.52 -23.78
N SER A 3 -14.55 1.34 -24.21
CA SER A 3 -13.35 1.32 -23.34
C SER A 3 -13.24 2.55 -22.43
N LEU A 4 -13.68 3.71 -22.91
CA LEU A 4 -13.70 4.98 -22.16
C LEU A 4 -14.60 4.93 -20.92
N ASN A 5 -15.71 4.18 -20.95
CA ASN A 5 -16.61 4.06 -19.81
C ASN A 5 -16.03 3.14 -18.73
N LEU A 6 -15.31 2.08 -19.14
CA LEU A 6 -14.60 1.19 -18.23
C LEU A 6 -13.46 1.93 -17.51
N ILE A 7 -12.68 2.75 -18.23
CA ILE A 7 -11.59 3.55 -17.64
C ILE A 7 -12.13 4.56 -16.63
N LYS A 8 -13.23 5.26 -16.95
CA LYS A 8 -13.88 6.21 -16.03
C LYS A 8 -14.41 5.52 -14.77
N TYR A 9 -14.97 4.32 -14.91
CA TYR A 9 -15.44 3.52 -13.77
C TYR A 9 -14.27 3.10 -12.86
N VAL A 10 -13.19 2.59 -13.44
CA VAL A 10 -11.99 2.17 -12.70
C VAL A 10 -11.38 3.35 -11.92
N LEU A 11 -11.28 4.53 -12.54
CA LEU A 11 -10.78 5.73 -11.87
C LEU A 11 -11.67 6.14 -10.69
N ARG A 12 -13.00 6.12 -10.85
CA ARG A 12 -13.95 6.41 -9.76
C ARG A 12 -13.85 5.40 -8.62
N MET A 13 -13.70 4.11 -8.92
CA MET A 13 -13.52 3.07 -7.91
C MET A 13 -12.18 3.15 -7.19
N SER A 14 -11.11 3.55 -7.88
CA SER A 14 -9.80 3.78 -7.26
C SER A 14 -9.81 4.97 -6.28
N HIS A 15 -10.49 6.07 -6.62
CA HIS A 15 -10.68 7.19 -5.69
C HIS A 15 -11.56 6.83 -4.50
N LEU A 16 -12.66 6.11 -4.74
CA LEU A 16 -13.58 5.73 -3.67
C LEU A 16 -12.93 4.79 -2.65
N SER A 17 -12.16 3.81 -3.11
CA SER A 17 -11.40 2.92 -2.22
C SER A 17 -10.33 3.68 -1.43
N ALA A 18 -9.55 4.54 -2.08
CA ALA A 18 -8.57 5.37 -1.38
C ALA A 18 -9.24 6.26 -0.31
N TRP A 19 -10.41 6.82 -0.60
CA TRP A 19 -11.17 7.62 0.36
C TRP A 19 -11.67 6.80 1.56
N LEU A 20 -12.23 5.61 1.32
CA LEU A 20 -12.71 4.72 2.38
C LEU A 20 -11.59 4.23 3.31
N PHE A 21 -10.39 3.99 2.77
CA PHE A 21 -9.25 3.47 3.52
C PHE A 21 -8.31 4.57 4.05
N GLY A 22 -8.66 5.84 3.88
CA GLY A 22 -7.82 6.97 4.29
C GLY A 22 -6.49 7.05 3.53
N GLU A 23 -6.40 6.43 2.36
CA GLU A 23 -5.26 6.54 1.45
C GLU A 23 -5.35 7.83 0.61
N VAL A 24 -4.23 8.22 0.00
CA VAL A 24 -4.15 9.46 -0.76
C VAL A 24 -4.98 9.36 -2.03
N THR A 25 -6.05 10.15 -2.10
CA THR A 25 -6.99 10.13 -3.23
C THR A 25 -6.47 10.88 -4.47
N ARG A 26 -5.62 11.89 -4.30
CA ARG A 26 -5.05 12.67 -5.43
C ARG A 26 -3.58 12.32 -5.61
N PRO A 27 -3.07 12.17 -6.85
CA PRO A 27 -1.65 11.92 -7.08
C PRO A 27 -0.84 13.09 -6.47
N PRO A 28 -0.04 12.83 -5.42
CA PRO A 28 0.64 13.89 -4.67
C PRO A 28 1.88 14.40 -5.41
N ASP A 29 2.18 15.68 -5.24
CA ASP A 29 3.43 16.28 -5.72
C ASP A 29 4.63 15.69 -4.97
N SER A 30 5.81 15.69 -5.60
CA SER A 30 7.04 15.13 -5.03
C SER A 30 7.38 15.71 -3.64
N LYS A 31 7.15 17.02 -3.42
CA LYS A 31 7.32 17.66 -2.10
C LYS A 31 6.31 17.15 -1.07
N SER A 32 5.04 17.03 -1.47
CA SER A 32 3.96 16.54 -0.61
C SER A 32 4.24 15.10 -0.16
N THR A 33 4.71 14.23 -1.06
CA THR A 33 5.07 12.84 -0.70
C THR A 33 6.15 12.75 0.38
N LYS A 34 7.08 13.71 0.46
CA LYS A 34 8.13 13.73 1.49
C LYS A 34 7.57 14.08 2.86
N VAL A 35 6.65 15.06 2.93
CA VAL A 35 5.97 15.44 4.18
C VAL A 35 5.15 14.27 4.71
N MET A 36 4.40 13.59 3.83
CA MET A 36 3.62 12.41 4.21
C MET A 36 4.50 11.28 4.79
N LYS A 37 5.70 11.06 4.22
CA LYS A 37 6.67 10.10 4.76
C LYS A 37 7.18 10.51 6.14
N LEU A 38 7.58 11.77 6.32
CA LEU A 38 8.07 12.27 7.60
C LEU A 38 7.03 12.11 8.73
N PHE A 39 5.76 12.42 8.47
CA PHE A 39 4.69 12.29 9.48
C PHE A 39 4.28 10.84 9.76
N SER A 40 4.47 9.92 8.81
CA SER A 40 4.25 8.49 9.05
C SER A 40 5.42 7.82 9.78
N GLU A 41 6.63 8.37 9.70
CA GLU A 41 7.83 7.84 10.37
C GLU A 41 7.88 8.12 11.89
N LEU A 42 7.31 9.24 12.36
CA LEU A 42 7.22 9.58 13.80
C LEU A 42 6.49 8.54 14.68
N PRO A 43 5.31 8.00 14.31
CA PRO A 43 4.66 6.94 15.09
C PRO A 43 5.40 5.59 15.02
N LEU A 44 6.19 5.35 13.97
CA LEU A 44 7.00 4.14 13.83
C LEU A 44 8.11 4.07 14.87
N THR A 45 8.82 5.17 15.14
CA THR A 45 9.86 5.20 16.18
C THR A 45 9.27 5.00 17.57
N LEU A 46 8.11 5.60 17.86
CA LEU A 46 7.39 5.40 19.12
C LEU A 46 6.89 3.95 19.29
N ARG A 47 6.47 3.30 18.20
CA ARG A 47 6.11 1.86 18.20
C ARG A 47 7.34 0.97 18.47
N PHE A 48 8.48 1.25 17.85
CA PHE A 48 9.71 0.48 18.12
C PHE A 48 10.23 0.66 19.54
N LEU A 49 10.04 1.84 20.13
CA LEU A 49 10.39 2.12 21.53
C LEU A 49 9.37 1.58 22.54
N GLY A 50 8.26 0.99 22.08
CA GLY A 50 7.20 0.46 22.93
C GLY A 50 6.32 1.52 23.61
N LEU A 51 6.44 2.79 23.19
CA LEU A 51 5.71 3.93 23.76
C LEU A 51 4.33 4.15 23.10
N TYR A 52 4.06 3.49 21.98
CA TYR A 52 2.82 3.62 21.23
C TYR A 52 2.41 2.26 20.64
N ARG A 53 1.14 1.87 20.84
CA ARG A 53 0.57 0.65 20.26
C ARG A 53 -0.36 1.02 19.11
N ASP A 54 -0.01 0.54 17.91
CA ASP A 54 -0.79 0.75 16.70
C ASP A 54 -1.54 -0.53 16.31
N GLU A 55 -2.77 -0.66 16.79
CA GLU A 55 -3.63 -1.84 16.54
C GLU A 55 -3.86 -2.09 15.04
N HIS A 56 -3.91 -1.02 14.25
CA HIS A 56 -4.13 -1.13 12.81
C HIS A 56 -2.89 -1.74 12.14
N GLN A 57 -1.70 -1.31 12.55
CA GLN A 57 -0.46 -1.87 12.02
C GLN A 57 -0.26 -3.34 12.46
N ASP A 58 -0.64 -3.68 13.70
CA ASP A 58 -0.63 -5.06 14.19
C ASP A 58 -1.53 -5.97 13.35
N PHE A 59 -2.74 -5.52 13.00
CA PHE A 59 -3.64 -6.24 12.11
C PHE A 59 -3.00 -6.46 10.72
N MET A 60 -2.37 -5.42 10.14
CA MET A 60 -1.73 -5.52 8.83
C MET A 60 -0.53 -6.49 8.85
N ASP A 61 0.26 -6.48 9.92
CA ASP A 61 1.39 -7.38 10.12
C ASP A 61 0.91 -8.84 10.24
N GLU A 62 -0.19 -9.09 10.95
CA GLU A 62 -0.82 -10.41 11.04
C GLU A 62 -1.37 -10.88 9.69
N GLN A 63 -2.06 -10.03 8.95
CA GLN A 63 -2.51 -10.34 7.59
C GLN A 63 -1.34 -10.66 6.64
N LYS A 64 -0.21 -9.96 6.80
CA LYS A 64 1.00 -10.22 6.02
C LYS A 64 1.62 -11.58 6.38
N ARG A 65 1.64 -11.94 7.67
CA ARG A 65 2.08 -13.25 8.17
C ARG A 65 1.24 -14.38 7.58
N LEU A 66 -0.08 -14.23 7.59
CA LEU A 66 -1.01 -15.21 6.99
C LEU A 66 -0.82 -15.34 5.47
N LYS A 67 -0.66 -14.21 4.76
CA LYS A 67 -0.37 -14.23 3.31
C LYS A 67 0.92 -14.96 3.00
N LYS A 68 1.95 -14.81 3.83
CA LYS A 68 3.23 -15.52 3.70
C LYS A 68 3.06 -17.03 3.89
N LEU A 69 2.34 -17.44 4.93
CA LEU A 69 2.04 -18.86 5.17
C LEU A 69 1.25 -19.48 4.01
N HIS A 70 0.35 -18.71 3.42
CA HIS A 70 -0.43 -19.11 2.25
C HIS A 70 0.37 -19.07 0.93
N GLY A 71 1.68 -18.81 0.96
CA GLY A 71 2.54 -18.74 -0.22
C GLY A 71 2.28 -17.54 -1.14
N LYS A 72 1.44 -16.58 -0.71
CA LYS A 72 1.17 -15.33 -1.41
C LYS A 72 2.12 -14.22 -0.94
N GLU A 73 3.36 -14.58 -0.62
CA GLU A 73 4.39 -13.61 -0.28
C GLU A 73 4.77 -12.79 -1.52
N LYS A 74 5.10 -11.51 -1.31
CA LYS A 74 5.55 -10.65 -2.40
C LYS A 74 6.91 -11.18 -2.89
N PRO A 75 7.08 -11.44 -4.21
CA PRO A 75 8.35 -11.94 -4.73
C PRO A 75 9.46 -10.91 -4.49
N LYS A 76 10.70 -11.38 -4.37
CA LYS A 76 11.84 -10.47 -4.22
C LYS A 76 11.95 -9.57 -5.45
N LYS A 77 12.44 -8.35 -5.23
CA LYS A 77 12.62 -7.36 -6.30
C LYS A 77 13.56 -7.96 -7.36
N GLY A 78 13.06 -8.12 -8.58
CA GLY A 78 13.79 -8.76 -9.69
C GLY A 78 13.38 -10.20 -10.00
N GLU A 79 12.63 -10.87 -9.13
CA GLU A 79 12.14 -12.25 -9.32
C GLU A 79 10.67 -12.29 -9.76
N GLY A 80 10.13 -11.16 -10.21
CA GLY A 80 8.76 -11.09 -10.68
C GLY A 80 8.52 -11.97 -11.91
N LYS A 81 7.26 -12.35 -12.15
CA LYS A 81 6.84 -13.17 -13.30
C LYS A 81 7.38 -12.68 -14.65
N ARG A 82 7.56 -11.35 -14.79
CA ARG A 82 8.12 -10.72 -16.00
C ARG A 82 9.63 -10.95 -16.15
N ALA A 83 10.38 -11.00 -15.06
CA ALA A 83 11.81 -11.27 -15.09
C ALA A 83 12.10 -12.75 -15.38
N ALA A 84 11.28 -13.66 -14.83
CA ALA A 84 11.37 -15.09 -15.13
C ALA A 84 11.17 -15.42 -16.62
N LYS A 85 10.32 -14.67 -17.33
CA LYS A 85 10.09 -14.82 -18.78
C LYS A 85 11.20 -14.26 -19.68
N ARG A 86 12.16 -13.52 -19.11
CA ARG A 86 13.28 -12.92 -19.86
C ARG A 86 14.53 -13.80 -19.86
N LYS A 87 14.53 -14.88 -19.08
CA LYS A 87 15.51 -15.97 -19.14
C LYS A 87 15.01 -17.02 -20.13
#